data_AF-A0A067FNJ9-F1
#
_entry.id   AF-A0A067FNJ9-F1
#
_cell.length_a   1.000
_cell.length_b   1.000
_cell.length_c   1.000
_cell.angle_alpha   90.00
_cell.angle_beta   90.00
_cell.angle_gamma   90.00
#
_symmetry.space_group_name_H-M   'P 1'
#
loop_
_entity.id
_entity.type
_entity.pdbx_description
1 polymer ?
#
loop_
_entity_poly.entity_id
_entity_poly.type
_entity_poly.pdbx_seq_one_letter_code
_entity_poly.pdbx_strand_id
1 'polypeptide(L)'
;MRESMLNKCPVSSYDQVCDVFKKELGKTPDQVFDDFDPVPIASASLAQVHVARNRDGQKVAVKVQHTHMTDTAAADHATVELLVNTLHWLFPSFDYRWLVAEMRESLPK
;
A
#
# COMPACT_ATOMS: atom_id res chain seq x y z
N MET A 1 -2.35 -29.21 -0.82
CA MET A 1 -2.38 -27.99 -1.64
C MET A 1 -2.21 -26.81 -0.70
N ARG A 2 -1.05 -26.12 -0.70
CA ARG A 2 -0.84 -24.94 0.16
C ARG A 2 -1.80 -23.85 -0.31
N GLU A 3 -2.77 -23.45 0.52
CA GLU A 3 -3.50 -22.21 0.26
C GLU A 3 -2.49 -21.07 0.26
N SER A 4 -2.22 -20.51 -0.91
CA SER A 4 -1.35 -19.33 -1.05
C SER A 4 -2.01 -18.16 -0.32
N MET A 5 -1.25 -17.46 0.53
CA MET A 5 -1.74 -16.28 1.27
C MET A 5 -2.20 -15.14 0.34
N LEU A 6 -1.94 -15.26 -0.96
CA LEU A 6 -2.42 -14.34 -2.00
C LEU A 6 -3.92 -14.48 -2.31
N ASN A 7 -4.57 -15.61 -1.95
CA ASN A 7 -6.00 -15.83 -2.25
C ASN A 7 -6.96 -15.14 -1.26
N LYS A 8 -6.46 -14.45 -0.24
CA LYS A 8 -7.26 -13.78 0.80
C LYS A 8 -6.89 -12.31 0.98
N CYS A 9 -6.45 -11.65 -0.09
CA CYS A 9 -6.22 -10.20 -0.04
C CYS A 9 -7.55 -9.44 -0.05
N PRO A 10 -7.73 -8.45 0.84
CA PRO A 10 -8.94 -7.65 0.84
C PRO A 10 -9.08 -6.91 -0.47
N VAL A 11 -10.32 -6.73 -0.91
CA VAL A 11 -10.67 -5.89 -2.05
C VAL A 11 -11.38 -4.67 -1.49
N SER A 12 -10.82 -3.50 -1.75
CA SER A 12 -11.47 -2.23 -1.46
C SER A 12 -12.68 -2.06 -2.37
N SER A 13 -13.75 -1.49 -1.80
CA SER A 13 -14.92 -1.11 -2.59
C SER A 13 -14.55 -0.05 -3.62
N TYR A 14 -15.36 0.07 -4.67
CA TYR A 14 -15.13 1.08 -5.69
C TYR A 14 -15.21 2.52 -5.13
N ASP A 15 -16.03 2.76 -4.12
CA ASP A 15 -16.08 4.05 -3.42
C ASP A 15 -14.75 4.38 -2.74
N GLN A 16 -14.13 3.41 -2.06
CA GLN A 16 -12.81 3.58 -1.45
C GLN A 16 -11.74 3.86 -2.51
N VAL A 17 -11.83 3.21 -3.67
CA VAL A 17 -10.95 3.51 -4.82
C VAL A 17 -11.15 4.95 -5.29
N CYS A 18 -12.40 5.41 -5.40
CA CYS A 18 -12.70 6.79 -5.78
C CYS A 18 -12.17 7.80 -4.76
N ASP A 19 -12.22 7.49 -3.47
CA ASP A 19 -11.68 8.34 -2.41
C ASP A 19 -10.15 8.44 -2.49
N VAL A 20 -9.45 7.34 -2.79
CA VAL A 20 -8.00 7.38 -3.06
C VAL A 20 -7.68 8.28 -4.24
N PHE A 21 -8.42 8.13 -5.34
CA PHE A 21 -8.28 8.98 -6.53
C PHE A 21 -8.51 10.46 -6.24
N LYS A 22 -9.57 10.79 -5.48
CA LYS A 22 -9.85 12.17 -5.07
C LYS A 22 -8.74 12.72 -4.18
N LYS A 23 -8.21 11.92 -3.25
CA LYS A 23 -7.15 12.32 -2.33
C LYS A 23 -5.84 12.61 -3.07
N GLU A 24 -5.46 11.78 -4.04
CA GLU A 24 -4.16 11.88 -4.71
C GLU A 24 -4.18 12.76 -5.98
N LEU A 25 -5.28 12.72 -6.74
CA LEU A 25 -5.39 13.39 -8.05
C LEU A 25 -6.46 14.48 -8.10
N GLY A 26 -7.27 14.64 -7.03
CA GLY A 26 -8.35 15.62 -6.97
C GLY A 26 -9.55 15.31 -7.87
N LYS A 27 -9.59 14.11 -8.48
CA LYS A 27 -10.56 13.69 -9.51
C LYS A 27 -10.96 12.25 -9.30
N THR A 28 -12.07 11.81 -9.88
CA THR A 28 -12.51 10.41 -9.87
C THR A 28 -11.93 9.61 -11.05
N PRO A 29 -11.91 8.25 -11.00
CA PRO A 29 -11.35 7.44 -12.08
C PRO A 29 -11.93 7.75 -13.47
N ASP A 30 -13.24 8.00 -13.56
CA ASP A 30 -13.97 8.39 -14.78
C ASP A 30 -13.56 9.76 -15.34
N GLN A 31 -12.95 10.62 -14.53
CA GLN A 31 -12.42 11.91 -14.96
C GLN A 31 -10.95 11.84 -15.37
N VAL A 32 -10.25 10.75 -15.05
CA VAL A 32 -8.82 10.55 -15.33
C VAL A 32 -8.66 9.66 -16.56
N PHE A 33 -9.47 8.62 -16.67
CA PHE A 33 -9.43 7.59 -17.72
C PHE A 33 -10.66 7.69 -18.63
N ASP A 34 -10.53 7.22 -19.88
CA ASP A 34 -11.66 7.10 -20.81
C ASP A 34 -12.59 5.95 -20.43
N ASP A 35 -12.02 4.91 -19.85
CA ASP A 35 -12.72 3.72 -19.34
C ASP A 35 -11.96 3.20 -18.12
N PHE A 36 -12.68 2.76 -17.10
CA PHE A 36 -12.10 2.22 -15.87
C PHE A 36 -12.99 1.10 -15.34
N ASP A 37 -12.42 -0.10 -15.22
CA ASP A 37 -13.16 -1.26 -14.69
C ASP A 37 -13.26 -1.15 -13.16
N PRO A 38 -14.46 -1.03 -12.58
CA PRO A 38 -14.63 -0.95 -11.14
C PRO A 38 -14.26 -2.27 -10.44
N VAL A 39 -14.20 -3.39 -11.16
CA VAL A 39 -13.79 -4.68 -10.62
C VAL A 39 -12.28 -4.84 -10.78
N PRO A 40 -11.52 -5.05 -9.69
CA PRO A 40 -10.08 -5.26 -9.80
C PRO A 40 -9.78 -6.63 -10.42
N ILE A 41 -8.76 -6.68 -11.26
CA ILE A 41 -8.24 -7.92 -11.85
C ILE A 41 -7.31 -8.69 -10.90
N ALA A 42 -6.76 -8.00 -9.90
CA ALA A 42 -5.90 -8.59 -8.87
C ALA A 42 -5.93 -7.73 -7.61
N SER A 43 -5.78 -8.35 -6.44
CA SER A 43 -5.45 -7.67 -5.18
C SER A 43 -4.23 -8.33 -4.55
N ALA A 44 -3.30 -7.53 -4.05
CA ALA A 44 -2.06 -8.01 -3.45
C ALA A 44 -1.63 -7.07 -2.30
N SER A 45 -1.56 -7.61 -1.09
CA SER A 45 -1.07 -6.96 0.13
C SER A 45 -1.51 -5.49 0.29
N LEU A 46 -0.75 -4.55 -0.29
CA LEU A 46 -0.90 -3.10 -0.15
C LEU A 46 -1.86 -2.45 -1.15
N ALA A 47 -2.16 -3.11 -2.27
CA ALA A 47 -2.88 -2.49 -3.37
C ALA A 47 -3.67 -3.49 -4.20
N GLN A 48 -4.67 -2.98 -4.92
CA GLN A 48 -5.38 -3.70 -5.96
C GLN A 48 -5.11 -3.10 -7.34
N VAL A 49 -5.29 -3.91 -8.38
CA VAL A 49 -5.01 -3.53 -9.77
C VAL A 49 -6.33 -3.55 -10.55
N HIS A 50 -6.61 -2.43 -11.21
CA HIS A 50 -7.74 -2.26 -12.12
C HIS A 50 -7.25 -2.16 -13.55
N VAL A 51 -8.12 -2.53 -14.48
CA VAL A 51 -7.91 -2.28 -15.91
C VAL A 51 -8.55 -0.94 -16.25
N ALA A 52 -7.83 -0.12 -17.00
CA ALA A 52 -8.37 1.13 -17.51
C ALA A 52 -7.90 1.38 -18.95
N ARG A 53 -8.53 2.35 -19.60
CA ARG A 53 -8.08 2.92 -20.87
C ARG A 53 -7.71 4.39 -20.65
N ASN A 54 -6.49 4.77 -20.99
CA ASN A 54 -6.10 6.18 -20.93
C ASN A 54 -6.74 6.97 -22.08
N ARG A 55 -6.63 8.30 -22.02
CA ARG A 55 -7.16 9.22 -23.04
C ARG A 55 -6.52 9.10 -24.41
N ASP A 56 -5.39 8.43 -24.48
CA ASP A 56 -4.70 8.10 -25.73
C ASP A 56 -5.21 6.76 -26.32
N GLY A 57 -6.23 6.15 -25.70
CA GLY A 57 -6.86 4.90 -26.14
C GLY A 57 -6.12 3.62 -25.73
N GLN A 58 -5.00 3.72 -25.00
CA GLN A 58 -4.16 2.60 -24.58
C GLN A 58 -4.71 1.91 -23.33
N LYS A 59 -4.65 0.57 -23.31
CA LYS A 59 -5.01 -0.24 -22.15
C LYS A 59 -3.89 -0.18 -21.10
N VAL A 60 -4.24 0.20 -19.88
CA VAL A 60 -3.29 0.37 -18.76
C VAL A 60 -3.74 -0.43 -17.54
N ALA A 61 -2.77 -0.79 -16.68
CA ALA A 61 -3.01 -1.36 -15.38
C ALA A 61 -2.85 -0.26 -14.31
N VAL A 62 -3.91 0.00 -13.56
CA VAL A 62 -3.94 1.03 -12.52
C VAL A 62 -3.84 0.36 -11.17
N LYS A 63 -2.73 0.58 -10.46
CA LYS A 63 -2.52 0.05 -9.11
C LYS A 63 -2.98 1.09 -8.08
N VAL A 64 -3.94 0.73 -7.25
CA VAL A 64 -4.58 1.60 -6.25
C VAL A 64 -4.26 1.06 -4.85
N GLN A 65 -3.62 1.87 -4.02
CA GLN A 65 -3.25 1.49 -2.66
C GLN A 65 -4.47 1.49 -1.72
N HIS A 66 -4.56 0.50 -0.83
CA HIS A 66 -5.62 0.44 0.17
C HIS A 66 -5.43 1.54 1.23
N THR A 67 -6.48 2.32 1.49
CA THR A 67 -6.48 3.45 2.43
C THR A 67 -6.06 3.09 3.85
N HIS A 68 -6.39 1.89 4.31
CA HIS A 68 -6.14 1.47 5.69
C HIS A 68 -4.68 1.14 6.00
N MET A 69 -3.79 1.07 5.00
CA MET A 69 -2.44 0.55 5.21
C MET A 69 -1.41 1.61 5.58
N THR A 70 -1.65 2.88 5.25
CA THR A 70 -0.72 3.98 5.56
C THR A 70 -0.60 4.21 7.07
N ASP A 71 -1.72 4.09 7.80
CA ASP A 71 -1.74 4.32 9.26
C ASP A 71 -1.05 3.20 10.05
N THR A 72 -1.22 1.94 9.62
CA THR A 72 -0.54 0.79 10.24
C THR A 72 0.97 0.81 10.03
N ALA A 73 1.45 1.27 8.87
CA ALA A 73 2.89 1.33 8.58
C ALA A 73 3.64 2.25 9.55
N ALA A 74 3.05 3.39 9.91
CA ALA A 74 3.65 4.32 10.87
C ALA A 74 3.68 3.74 12.30
N ALA A 75 2.60 3.07 12.71
CA ALA A 75 2.52 2.40 14.02
C ALA A 75 3.52 1.24 14.13
N ASP A 76 3.66 0.44 13.07
CA ASP A 76 4.62 -0.66 12.99
C ASP A 76 6.05 -0.13 13.11
N HIS A 77 6.36 0.96 12.37
CA HIS A 77 7.66 1.62 12.45
C HIS A 77 7.98 2.11 13.88
N ALA A 78 7.04 2.82 14.52
CA ALA A 78 7.22 3.31 15.89
C ALA A 78 7.43 2.17 16.90
N THR A 79 6.73 1.05 16.70
CA THR A 79 6.86 -0.14 17.54
C THR A 79 8.24 -0.78 17.39
N VAL A 80 8.73 -0.92 16.15
CA VAL A 80 10.07 -1.46 15.87
C VAL A 80 11.15 -0.55 16.44
N GLU A 81 11.03 0.76 16.27
CA GLU A 81 11.97 1.75 16.81
C GLU A 81 12.04 1.66 18.35
N LEU A 82 10.89 1.58 19.02
CA LEU A 82 10.83 1.42 20.48
C LEU A 82 11.52 0.13 20.94
N LEU A 83 11.24 -1.00 20.28
CA LEU A 83 11.82 -2.29 20.64
C LEU A 83 13.34 -2.31 20.44
N VAL A 84 13.83 -1.82 19.30
CA VAL A 84 15.26 -1.80 19.00
C VAL A 84 16.01 -0.88 19.96
N ASN A 85 15.47 0.30 20.26
CA ASN A 85 16.10 1.23 21.21
C ASN A 85 16.10 0.67 22.64
N THR A 86 15.03 0.01 23.06
CA THR A 86 14.96 -0.66 24.38
C THR A 86 15.95 -1.82 24.47
N LEU A 87 16.06 -2.62 23.41
CA LEU A 87 17.00 -3.74 23.36
C LEU A 87 18.45 -3.25 23.40
N HIS A 88 18.77 -2.15 22.70
CA HIS A 88 20.10 -1.55 22.75
C HIS A 88 20.45 -1.03 24.16
N TRP A 89 19.47 -0.46 24.87
CA TRP A 89 19.65 -0.04 26.26
C TRP A 89 19.92 -1.21 27.21
N LEU A 90 19.23 -2.34 27.02
CA LEU A 90 19.40 -3.56 27.85
C LEU A 90 20.64 -4.39 27.48
N PHE A 91 21.01 -4.42 26.20
CA PHE A 91 22.09 -5.23 25.65
C PHE A 91 22.92 -4.41 24.63
N PRO A 92 23.86 -3.57 25.11
CA PRO A 92 24.64 -2.67 24.27
C PRO A 92 25.49 -3.38 23.18
N SER A 93 25.73 -4.68 23.34
CA SER A 93 26.47 -5.52 22.40
C SER A 93 25.71 -5.81 21.09
N PHE A 94 24.39 -5.58 21.05
CA PHE A 94 23.58 -5.73 19.84
C PHE A 94 23.24 -4.36 19.24
N ASP A 95 23.80 -4.07 18.06
CA ASP A 95 23.51 -2.84 17.32
C ASP A 95 22.69 -3.14 16.05
N TYR A 96 21.37 -3.04 16.17
CA TYR A 96 20.41 -3.17 15.06
C TYR A 96 19.84 -1.82 14.62
N ARG A 97 20.43 -0.70 15.05
CA ARG A 97 19.93 0.64 14.67
C ARG A 97 19.98 0.88 13.16
N TRP A 98 20.91 0.21 12.48
CA TRP A 98 20.98 0.20 11.01
C TRP A 98 19.71 -0.37 10.35
N LEU A 99 19.07 -1.37 10.96
CA LEU A 99 17.85 -1.98 10.43
C LEU A 99 16.66 -1.03 10.55
N VAL A 100 16.60 -0.25 11.64
CA VAL A 100 15.57 0.79 11.82
C VAL A 100 15.75 1.88 10.77
N ALA A 101 16.99 2.30 10.50
CA ALA A 101 17.28 3.28 9.46
C ALA A 101 16.83 2.79 8.07
N GLU A 102 17.12 1.53 7.72
CA GLU A 102 16.70 0.91 6.47
C GLU A 102 15.17 0.81 6.33
N MET A 103 14.48 0.45 7.43
CA MET A 103 13.01 0.38 7.45
C MET A 103 12.37 1.76 7.25
N ARG A 104 12.95 2.84 7.81
CA ARG A 104 12.48 4.22 7.58
C ARG A 104 12.59 4.64 6.13
N GLU A 105 13.62 4.19 5.44
CA GLU A 105 13.85 4.53 4.04
C GLU A 105 12.95 3.73 3.10
N SER A 106 12.67 2.48 3.45
CA SER A 106 11.88 1.54 2.63
C SER A 106 10.37 1.68 2.76
N LEU A 107 9.86 2.27 3.85
CA LEU A 107 8.41 2.39 4.06
C LEU A 107 7.80 3.49 3.17
N PRO A 108 6.62 3.23 2.55
CA PRO A 108 5.89 4.26 1.84
C PRO A 108 5.52 5.40 2.80
N LYS A 109 5.80 6.63 2.38
CA LYS A 109 5.58 7.87 3.16
C LYS A 109 4.15 8.37 3.02
#